data_AF-Q1IJJ5-F1
#
_entry.id   AF-Q1IJJ5-F1
#
_cell.length_a   1.000
_cell.length_b   1.000
_cell.length_c   1.000
_cell.angle_alpha   90.00
_cell.angle_beta   90.00
_cell.angle_gamma   90.00
#
_symmetry.space_group_name_H-M   'P 1'
#
loop_
_entity.id
_entity.type
_entity.pdbx_description
1 polymer ?
#
loop_
_entity_poly.entity_id
_entity_poly.type
_entity_poly.pdbx_seq_one_letter_code
_entity_poly.pdbx_strand_id
1 'polypeptide(L)'
;MTASASDGLVHLDASTFQKPLGQLAEVLAQKLHREAPKLLPAPTFVAVDLFVLMRKAMRTYDLLFYLNADERRNSDCYWRSAYSVLALSLIRTMIDCLYNITTILQAPAANGALFRKSGFQKSLRALDDEEQRYGGQPKWDEYIARGRSMIDLGLRESGFTLAEINSQKWAWHTLGQYLSYKPGGRTTAHQDFLRTFAYGNWREYSAMSHSTFEGLMPTAMYYVADTAPHDNREMIEQRFELVLFMHIGRAAGLLLCIITELQAHFKFDDDGARINERIHEMWDALMPVFEIKELYDGHYRQRMKARGI
;
A
#
# COMPACT_ATOMS: atom_id res chain seq x y z
N MET A 1 37.49 -19.20 -17.15
CA MET A 1 37.29 -20.34 -16.24
C MET A 1 36.16 -19.99 -15.29
N THR A 2 35.02 -20.64 -15.50
CA THR A 2 33.93 -20.96 -14.56
C THR A 2 33.56 -19.97 -13.47
N ALA A 3 32.52 -19.19 -13.75
CA ALA A 3 31.41 -19.01 -12.82
C ALA A 3 30.10 -19.15 -13.61
N SER A 4 29.70 -20.39 -13.91
CA SER A 4 28.31 -20.70 -14.18
C SER A 4 27.58 -20.70 -12.84
N ALA A 5 27.04 -19.55 -12.46
CA ALA A 5 25.92 -19.52 -11.54
C ALA A 5 24.67 -19.43 -12.41
N SER A 6 24.14 -20.60 -12.79
CA SER A 6 22.71 -20.72 -13.05
C SER A 6 22.02 -20.51 -11.69
N ASP A 7 21.93 -19.27 -11.23
CA ASP A 7 21.06 -18.96 -10.10
C ASP A 7 19.64 -19.08 -10.62
N GLY A 8 18.98 -20.14 -10.19
CA GLY A 8 17.62 -20.50 -10.55
C GLY A 8 16.69 -19.33 -10.30
N LEU A 9 16.40 -18.58 -11.35
CA LEU A 9 15.31 -17.63 -11.39
C LEU A 9 14.04 -18.41 -11.08
N VAL A 10 13.53 -18.21 -9.87
CA VAL A 10 12.23 -18.69 -9.47
C VAL A 10 11.22 -18.03 -10.41
N HIS A 11 10.80 -18.75 -11.43
CA HIS A 11 9.77 -18.30 -12.36
C HIS A 11 8.42 -18.46 -11.66
N LEU A 12 7.85 -17.36 -11.16
CA LEU A 12 6.46 -17.34 -10.70
C LEU A 12 5.60 -17.23 -11.94
N ASP A 13 4.72 -18.19 -12.11
CA ASP A 13 3.66 -18.05 -13.09
C ASP A 13 2.63 -17.04 -12.56
N ALA A 14 2.61 -15.83 -13.16
CA ALA A 14 1.66 -14.79 -12.82
C ALA A 14 0.20 -15.26 -12.95
N SER A 15 -0.10 -16.23 -13.81
CA SER A 15 -1.44 -16.78 -13.97
C SER A 15 -1.96 -17.44 -12.68
N THR A 16 -1.07 -17.94 -11.83
CA THR A 16 -1.42 -18.63 -10.58
C THR A 16 -1.90 -17.69 -9.48
N PHE A 17 -1.50 -16.41 -9.51
CA PHE A 17 -1.86 -15.45 -8.46
C PHE A 17 -2.50 -14.17 -8.96
N GLN A 18 -2.18 -13.69 -10.17
CA GLN A 18 -2.58 -12.35 -10.64
C GLN A 18 -4.09 -12.12 -10.51
N LYS A 19 -4.86 -12.89 -11.29
CA LYS A 19 -6.32 -12.79 -11.37
C LYS A 19 -6.99 -13.37 -10.11
N PRO A 20 -6.58 -14.55 -9.59
CA PRO A 20 -7.17 -15.08 -8.36
C PRO A 20 -7.06 -14.13 -7.16
N LEU A 21 -5.91 -13.48 -6.97
CA LEU A 21 -5.69 -12.51 -5.89
C LEU A 21 -6.51 -11.23 -6.10
N GLY A 22 -6.56 -10.71 -7.33
CA GLY A 22 -7.39 -9.54 -7.65
C GLY A 22 -8.88 -9.80 -7.39
N GLN A 23 -9.37 -10.98 -7.75
CA GLN A 23 -10.75 -11.39 -7.45
C GLN A 23 -10.99 -11.57 -5.95
N LEU A 24 -10.01 -12.11 -5.21
CA LEU A 24 -10.10 -12.27 -3.75
C LEU A 24 -10.16 -10.90 -3.08
N ALA A 25 -9.31 -9.97 -3.52
CA ALA A 25 -9.35 -8.59 -3.07
C ALA A 25 -10.71 -7.92 -3.35
N GLU A 26 -11.29 -8.13 -4.53
CA GLU A 26 -12.64 -7.58 -4.81
C GLU A 26 -13.69 -8.14 -3.86
N VAL A 27 -13.69 -9.46 -3.60
CA VAL A 27 -14.60 -10.07 -2.62
C VAL A 27 -14.45 -9.43 -1.25
N LEU A 28 -13.22 -9.30 -0.74
CA LEU A 28 -12.98 -8.68 0.57
C LEU A 28 -13.35 -7.19 0.59
N ALA A 29 -13.12 -6.45 -0.48
CA ALA A 29 -13.51 -5.04 -0.56
C ALA A 29 -15.03 -4.88 -0.49
N GLN A 30 -15.78 -5.73 -1.21
CA GLN A 30 -17.24 -5.71 -1.16
C GLN A 30 -17.79 -6.14 0.20
N LYS A 31 -17.11 -7.09 0.88
CA LYS A 31 -17.46 -7.48 2.26
C LYS A 31 -17.14 -6.38 3.27
N LEU A 32 -15.99 -5.70 3.13
CA LEU A 32 -15.68 -4.51 3.94
C LEU A 32 -16.76 -3.44 3.79
N HIS A 33 -17.20 -3.16 2.57
CA HIS A 33 -18.20 -2.12 2.35
C HIS A 33 -19.56 -2.47 2.99
N ARG A 34 -20.00 -3.73 2.88
CA ARG A 34 -21.35 -4.16 3.27
C ARG A 34 -21.47 -4.67 4.70
N GLU A 35 -20.46 -5.37 5.19
CA GLU A 35 -20.50 -6.13 6.45
C GLU A 35 -19.71 -5.45 7.56
N ALA A 36 -18.56 -4.84 7.26
CA ALA A 36 -17.70 -4.24 8.29
C ALA A 36 -18.38 -3.17 9.17
N PRO A 37 -19.28 -2.30 8.67
CA PRO A 37 -19.98 -1.34 9.54
C PRO A 37 -20.78 -1.99 10.68
N LYS A 38 -21.21 -3.26 10.49
CA LYS A 38 -21.95 -4.03 11.49
C LYS A 38 -21.03 -4.81 12.44
N LEU A 39 -19.83 -5.12 11.97
CA LEU A 39 -18.84 -5.94 12.69
C LEU A 39 -17.86 -5.09 13.51
N LEU A 40 -17.67 -3.81 13.16
CA LEU A 40 -16.79 -2.92 13.89
C LEU A 40 -17.49 -2.30 15.11
N PRO A 41 -16.89 -2.37 16.31
CA PRO A 41 -17.29 -1.53 17.44
C PRO A 41 -16.69 -0.12 17.27
N ALA A 42 -16.99 0.55 16.16
CA ALA A 42 -16.46 1.86 15.79
C ALA A 42 -17.45 2.64 14.93
N PRO A 43 -17.28 3.97 14.78
CA PRO A 43 -18.09 4.74 13.84
C PRO A 43 -18.05 4.16 12.42
N THR A 44 -19.18 4.21 11.71
CA THR A 44 -19.34 3.65 10.35
C THR A 44 -18.29 4.15 9.36
N PHE A 45 -17.85 5.38 9.54
CA PHE A 45 -16.84 6.04 8.74
C PHE A 45 -15.50 5.28 8.75
N VAL A 46 -15.20 4.50 9.79
CA VAL A 46 -13.97 3.69 9.90
C VAL A 46 -13.98 2.53 8.91
N ALA A 47 -15.14 1.89 8.72
CA ALA A 47 -15.29 0.86 7.68
C ALA A 47 -15.09 1.47 6.27
N VAL A 48 -15.57 2.70 6.06
CA VAL A 48 -15.35 3.43 4.79
C VAL A 48 -13.86 3.71 4.57
N ASP A 49 -13.12 4.15 5.59
CA ASP A 49 -11.67 4.34 5.49
C ASP A 49 -10.94 3.05 5.10
N LEU A 50 -11.24 1.95 5.79
CA LEU A 50 -10.63 0.65 5.51
C LEU A 50 -10.96 0.19 4.08
N PHE A 51 -12.20 0.39 3.63
CA PHE A 51 -12.61 0.10 2.25
C PHE A 51 -11.81 0.95 1.25
N VAL A 52 -11.68 2.26 1.46
CA VAL A 52 -10.92 3.15 0.56
C VAL A 52 -9.44 2.78 0.53
N LEU A 53 -8.82 2.48 1.68
CA LEU A 53 -7.41 2.04 1.75
C LEU A 53 -7.20 0.71 1.01
N MET A 54 -8.13 -0.23 1.17
CA MET A 54 -8.10 -1.49 0.42
C MET A 54 -8.25 -1.25 -1.08
N ARG A 55 -9.22 -0.45 -1.51
CA ARG A 55 -9.44 -0.11 -2.94
C ARG A 55 -8.22 0.58 -3.53
N LYS A 56 -7.55 1.46 -2.78
CA LYS A 56 -6.31 2.09 -3.21
C LYS A 56 -5.22 1.06 -3.48
N ALA A 57 -5.00 0.11 -2.55
CA ALA A 57 -4.02 -0.96 -2.74
C ALA A 57 -4.36 -1.86 -3.94
N MET A 58 -5.64 -2.19 -4.15
CA MET A 58 -6.10 -2.93 -5.32
C MET A 58 -5.81 -2.20 -6.63
N ARG A 59 -6.12 -0.90 -6.71
CA ARG A 59 -5.88 -0.12 -7.92
C ARG A 59 -4.40 0.06 -8.22
N THR A 60 -3.56 0.16 -7.20
CA THR A 60 -2.12 0.13 -7.38
C THR A 60 -1.66 -1.21 -7.97
N TYR A 61 -2.16 -2.32 -7.43
CA TYR A 61 -1.87 -3.66 -7.97
C TYR A 61 -2.35 -3.82 -9.42
N ASP A 62 -3.60 -3.46 -9.72
CA ASP A 62 -4.17 -3.50 -11.07
C ASP A 62 -3.35 -2.66 -12.06
N LEU A 63 -2.92 -1.47 -11.65
CA LEU A 63 -2.11 -0.57 -12.47
C LEU A 63 -0.77 -1.19 -12.84
N LEU A 64 -0.09 -1.83 -11.88
CA LEU A 64 1.17 -2.52 -12.13
C LEU A 64 1.01 -3.62 -13.19
N PHE A 65 -0.06 -4.39 -13.13
CA PHE A 65 -0.33 -5.41 -14.15
C PHE A 65 -0.78 -4.82 -15.48
N TYR A 66 -1.62 -3.78 -15.46
CA TYR A 66 -2.07 -3.10 -16.68
C TYR A 66 -0.91 -2.53 -17.48
N LEU A 67 0.04 -1.86 -16.82
CA LEU A 67 1.22 -1.28 -17.48
C LEU A 67 2.16 -2.35 -18.04
N ASN A 68 2.10 -3.58 -17.53
CA ASN A 68 3.06 -4.64 -17.83
C ASN A 68 2.45 -5.85 -18.54
N ALA A 69 1.19 -5.76 -18.97
CA ALA A 69 0.57 -6.79 -19.78
C ALA A 69 1.34 -6.97 -21.10
N ASP A 70 1.51 -8.22 -21.54
CA ASP A 70 2.25 -8.54 -22.78
C ASP A 70 1.69 -7.80 -23.99
N GLU A 71 0.36 -7.72 -24.12
CA GLU A 71 -0.30 -6.94 -25.16
C GLU A 71 0.19 -5.50 -25.15
N ARG A 72 0.22 -4.85 -23.98
CA ARG A 72 0.67 -3.46 -23.84
C ARG A 72 2.15 -3.33 -24.19
N ARG A 73 3.00 -4.18 -23.62
CA ARG A 73 4.46 -4.14 -23.82
C ARG A 73 4.86 -4.35 -25.28
N ASN A 74 4.13 -5.20 -26.00
CA ASN A 74 4.50 -5.63 -27.35
C ASN A 74 3.78 -4.86 -28.47
N SER A 75 2.62 -4.26 -28.20
CA SER A 75 1.80 -3.62 -29.25
C SER A 75 1.69 -2.09 -29.15
N ASP A 76 1.98 -1.49 -28.00
CA ASP A 76 1.86 -0.05 -27.80
C ASP A 76 3.20 0.66 -28.05
N CYS A 77 3.29 1.39 -29.17
CA CYS A 77 4.52 2.09 -29.57
C CYS A 77 4.93 3.24 -28.63
N TYR A 78 3.99 3.73 -27.81
CA TYR A 78 4.25 4.75 -26.80
C TYR A 78 4.66 4.17 -25.44
N TRP A 79 4.55 2.85 -25.26
CA TRP A 79 5.00 2.20 -24.04
C TRP A 79 6.53 2.31 -23.89
N ARG A 80 6.97 2.45 -22.63
CA ARG A 80 8.38 2.55 -22.23
C ARG A 80 8.56 1.83 -20.90
N SER A 81 9.66 1.08 -20.77
CA SER A 81 10.04 0.41 -19.50
C SER A 81 10.12 1.39 -18.32
N ALA A 82 10.53 2.63 -18.59
CA ALA A 82 10.55 3.74 -17.63
C ALA A 82 9.21 3.94 -16.89
N TYR A 83 8.07 3.73 -17.56
CA TYR A 83 6.75 3.90 -16.93
C TYR A 83 6.48 2.83 -15.88
N SER A 84 6.84 1.58 -16.17
CA SER A 84 6.74 0.49 -15.22
C SER A 84 7.68 0.69 -14.03
N VAL A 85 8.91 1.13 -14.28
CA VAL A 85 9.90 1.42 -13.22
C VAL A 85 9.46 2.59 -12.35
N LEU A 86 8.89 3.65 -12.93
CA LEU A 86 8.31 4.77 -12.18
C LEU A 86 7.15 4.31 -11.27
N ALA A 87 6.29 3.43 -11.79
CA ALA A 87 5.15 2.91 -11.05
C ALA A 87 5.55 2.05 -9.83
N LEU A 88 6.77 1.52 -9.76
CA LEU A 88 7.27 0.75 -8.61
C LEU A 88 7.26 1.55 -7.31
N SER A 89 7.41 2.88 -7.39
CA SER A 89 7.28 3.78 -6.23
C SER A 89 5.90 3.66 -5.56
N LEU A 90 4.86 3.26 -6.28
CA LEU A 90 3.52 3.06 -5.73
C LEU A 90 3.43 1.85 -4.80
N ILE A 91 4.38 0.92 -4.85
CA ILE A 91 4.47 -0.18 -3.87
C ILE A 91 4.65 0.39 -2.44
N ARG A 92 5.34 1.53 -2.29
CA ARG A 92 5.41 2.26 -1.01
C ARG A 92 4.01 2.64 -0.50
N THR A 93 3.13 3.04 -1.41
CA THR A 93 1.75 3.37 -1.07
C THR A 93 0.98 2.14 -0.56
N MET A 94 1.24 0.95 -1.09
CA MET A 94 0.65 -0.29 -0.57
C MET A 94 1.16 -0.62 0.84
N ILE A 95 2.44 -0.39 1.12
CA ILE A 95 3.01 -0.51 2.48
C ILE A 95 2.31 0.46 3.44
N ASP A 96 2.09 1.71 3.03
CA ASP A 96 1.35 2.69 3.83
C ASP A 96 -0.13 2.29 4.02
N CYS A 97 -0.78 1.69 3.01
CA CYS A 97 -2.12 1.12 3.17
C CYS A 97 -2.14 0.01 4.22
N LEU A 98 -1.19 -0.94 4.15
CA LEU A 98 -1.05 -2.01 5.14
C LEU A 98 -0.87 -1.44 6.54
N TYR A 99 0.09 -0.51 6.72
CA TYR A 99 0.32 0.19 7.99
C TYR A 99 -0.95 0.85 8.53
N ASN A 100 -1.64 1.64 7.71
CA ASN A 100 -2.82 2.36 8.15
C ASN A 100 -3.94 1.40 8.53
N ILE A 101 -4.19 0.38 7.70
CA ILE A 101 -5.20 -0.65 7.98
C ILE A 101 -4.89 -1.35 9.30
N THR A 102 -3.70 -1.94 9.46
CA THR A 102 -3.39 -2.73 10.65
C THR A 102 -3.37 -1.89 11.92
N THR A 103 -2.90 -0.64 11.83
CA THR A 103 -2.92 0.30 12.97
C THR A 103 -4.35 0.67 13.35
N ILE A 104 -5.22 0.99 12.38
CA ILE A 104 -6.65 1.23 12.65
C ILE A 104 -7.26 0.01 13.35
N LEU A 105 -6.99 -1.20 12.84
CA LEU A 105 -7.54 -2.44 13.38
C LEU A 105 -7.06 -2.80 14.80
N GLN A 106 -5.96 -2.23 15.30
CA GLN A 106 -5.54 -2.43 16.71
C GLN A 106 -6.54 -1.85 17.71
N ALA A 107 -7.20 -0.73 17.37
CA ALA A 107 -8.21 -0.09 18.18
C ALA A 107 -9.17 0.71 17.28
N PRO A 108 -10.12 0.04 16.58
CA PRO A 108 -10.88 0.64 15.47
C PRO A 108 -11.56 1.98 15.80
N ALA A 109 -12.20 2.09 16.97
CA ALA A 109 -12.84 3.34 17.38
C ALA A 109 -11.84 4.48 17.63
N ALA A 110 -10.79 4.21 18.41
CA ALA A 110 -9.81 5.22 18.79
C ALA A 110 -8.88 5.59 17.63
N ASN A 111 -8.29 4.60 16.98
CA ASN A 111 -7.32 4.78 15.91
C ASN A 111 -8.01 5.24 14.61
N GLY A 112 -9.22 4.75 14.31
CA GLY A 112 -10.01 5.25 13.18
C GLY A 112 -10.39 6.72 13.34
N ALA A 113 -10.86 7.12 14.53
CA ALA A 113 -11.12 8.53 14.81
C ALA A 113 -9.83 9.37 14.74
N LEU A 114 -8.72 8.89 15.33
CA LEU A 114 -7.44 9.59 15.29
C LEU A 114 -6.92 9.79 13.86
N PHE A 115 -7.00 8.76 13.01
CA PHE A 115 -6.61 8.81 11.61
C PHE A 115 -7.34 9.95 10.88
N ARG A 116 -8.67 9.96 10.97
CA ARG A 116 -9.50 10.95 10.28
C ARG A 116 -9.40 12.36 10.88
N LYS A 117 -9.43 12.50 12.21
CA LYS A 117 -9.24 13.81 12.88
C LYS A 117 -7.90 14.43 12.51
N SER A 118 -6.83 13.62 12.44
CA SER A 118 -5.50 14.09 12.04
C SER A 118 -5.46 14.55 10.58
N GLY A 119 -6.18 13.86 9.69
CA GLY A 119 -6.34 14.28 8.30
C GLY A 119 -6.99 15.66 8.20
N PHE A 120 -8.16 15.84 8.83
CA PHE A 120 -8.86 17.13 8.85
C PHE A 120 -8.01 18.25 9.46
N GLN A 121 -7.33 17.99 10.58
CA GLN A 121 -6.47 18.98 11.23
C GLN A 121 -5.33 19.44 10.30
N LYS A 122 -4.68 18.51 9.59
CA LYS A 122 -3.62 18.85 8.63
C LYS A 122 -4.16 19.64 7.44
N SER A 123 -5.31 19.24 6.90
CA SER A 123 -5.95 19.95 5.77
C SER A 123 -6.39 21.37 6.15
N LEU A 124 -6.95 21.56 7.35
CA LEU A 124 -7.31 22.89 7.84
C LEU A 124 -6.08 23.80 7.99
N ARG A 125 -5.01 23.31 8.62
CA ARG A 125 -3.76 24.08 8.74
C ARG A 125 -3.18 24.46 7.39
N ALA A 126 -3.22 23.56 6.40
CA ALA A 126 -2.76 23.86 5.05
C ALA A 126 -3.59 24.98 4.41
N LEU A 127 -4.91 24.98 4.58
CA LEU A 127 -5.78 26.06 4.10
C LEU A 127 -5.51 27.38 4.84
N ASP A 128 -5.20 27.34 6.14
CA ASP A 128 -4.81 28.52 6.91
C ASP A 128 -3.48 29.11 6.40
N ASP A 129 -2.49 28.26 6.11
CA ASP A 129 -1.20 28.66 5.53
C ASP A 129 -1.39 29.25 4.11
N GLU A 130 -2.27 28.65 3.30
CA GLU A 130 -2.61 29.15 1.96
C GLU A 130 -3.34 30.49 2.01
N GLU A 131 -4.29 30.67 2.93
CA GLU A 131 -4.99 31.93 3.14
C GLU A 131 -4.03 33.03 3.60
N GLN A 132 -3.12 32.73 4.53
CA GLN A 132 -2.09 33.67 4.96
C GLN A 132 -1.19 34.12 3.80
N ARG A 133 -0.86 33.19 2.89
CA ARG A 133 0.07 33.46 1.79
C ARG A 133 -0.58 34.11 0.56
N TYR A 134 -1.80 33.70 0.23
CA TYR A 134 -2.44 34.00 -1.05
C TYR A 134 -3.79 34.75 -0.91
N GLY A 135 -4.25 34.99 0.32
CA GLY A 135 -5.53 35.64 0.59
C GLY A 135 -5.68 37.00 -0.09
N GLY A 136 -6.90 37.28 -0.54
CA GLY A 136 -7.23 38.48 -1.31
C GLY A 136 -6.99 38.33 -2.82
N GLN A 137 -6.44 37.20 -3.26
CA GLN A 137 -6.40 36.83 -4.68
C GLN A 137 -7.66 36.02 -5.03
N PRO A 138 -8.53 36.49 -5.93
CA PRO A 138 -9.87 35.90 -6.10
C PRO A 138 -9.91 34.39 -6.37
N LYS A 139 -8.98 33.86 -7.17
CA LYS A 139 -8.92 32.42 -7.46
C LYS A 139 -8.49 31.58 -6.26
N TRP A 140 -7.60 32.12 -5.43
CA TRP A 140 -7.16 31.46 -4.20
C TRP A 140 -8.25 31.51 -3.14
N ASP A 141 -8.92 32.64 -2.99
CA ASP A 141 -10.05 32.77 -2.06
C ASP A 141 -11.16 31.76 -2.39
N GLU A 142 -11.48 31.58 -3.67
CA GLU A 142 -12.45 30.56 -4.13
C GLU A 142 -11.96 29.12 -3.86
N TYR A 143 -10.67 28.85 -4.11
CA TYR A 143 -10.07 27.55 -3.80
C TYR A 143 -10.15 27.22 -2.30
N ILE A 144 -9.76 28.17 -1.45
CA ILE A 144 -9.76 28.03 0.01
C ILE A 144 -11.19 27.85 0.52
N ALA A 145 -12.15 28.67 0.05
CA ALA A 145 -13.55 28.56 0.44
C ALA A 145 -14.15 27.18 0.09
N ARG A 146 -13.84 26.65 -1.10
CA ARG A 146 -14.23 25.28 -1.49
C ARG A 146 -13.57 24.23 -0.61
N GLY A 147 -12.28 24.36 -0.34
CA GLY A 147 -11.53 23.47 0.55
C GLY A 147 -12.16 23.39 1.94
N ARG A 148 -12.44 24.55 2.55
CA ARG A 148 -13.11 24.64 3.85
C ARG A 148 -14.51 24.02 3.83
N SER A 149 -15.29 24.25 2.77
CA SER A 149 -16.63 23.66 2.62
C SER A 149 -16.60 22.13 2.52
N MET A 150 -15.62 21.57 1.80
CA MET A 150 -15.44 20.11 1.71
C MET A 150 -15.04 19.50 3.06
N ILE A 151 -14.18 20.19 3.81
CA ILE A 151 -13.82 19.75 5.17
C ILE A 151 -15.02 19.82 6.10
N ASP A 152 -15.81 20.89 6.08
CA ASP A 152 -17.03 21.02 6.90
C ASP A 152 -18.01 19.87 6.63
N LEU A 153 -18.26 19.54 5.37
CA LEU A 153 -19.09 18.39 5.01
C LEU A 153 -18.51 17.09 5.59
N GLY A 154 -17.21 16.85 5.42
CA GLY A 154 -16.54 15.66 5.95
C GLY A 154 -16.59 15.56 7.48
N LEU A 155 -16.50 16.69 8.19
CA LEU A 155 -16.65 16.74 9.65
C LEU A 155 -18.07 16.35 10.07
N ARG A 156 -19.09 16.91 9.42
CA ARG A 156 -20.49 16.60 9.67
C ARG A 156 -20.81 15.12 9.43
N GLU A 157 -20.37 14.56 8.31
CA GLU A 157 -20.56 13.13 7.99
C GLU A 157 -19.83 12.21 8.97
N SER A 158 -18.73 12.68 9.55
CA SER A 158 -17.95 11.92 10.55
C SER A 158 -18.46 12.12 11.99
N GLY A 159 -19.42 13.03 12.20
CA GLY A 159 -19.90 13.39 13.54
C GLY A 159 -18.87 14.14 14.39
N PHE A 160 -17.92 14.84 13.77
CA PHE A 160 -16.91 15.64 14.45
C PHE A 160 -17.26 17.14 14.41
N THR A 161 -16.82 17.85 15.44
CA THR A 161 -16.88 19.31 15.51
C THR A 161 -15.53 19.92 15.22
N LEU A 162 -15.51 21.17 14.73
CA LEU A 162 -14.27 21.91 14.52
C LEU A 162 -13.46 22.07 15.83
N ALA A 163 -14.14 22.25 16.97
CA ALA A 163 -13.51 22.35 18.28
C ALA A 163 -12.74 21.07 18.67
N GLU A 164 -13.28 19.89 18.36
CA GLU A 164 -12.58 18.62 18.58
C GLU A 164 -11.33 18.49 17.70
N ILE A 165 -11.39 18.95 16.45
CA ILE A 165 -10.24 18.91 15.55
C ILE A 165 -9.14 19.87 16.02
N ASN A 166 -9.52 21.09 16.42
CA ASN A 166 -8.56 22.09 16.89
C ASN A 166 -7.92 21.71 18.23
N SER A 167 -8.64 20.98 19.09
CA SER A 167 -8.12 20.49 20.38
C SER A 167 -7.36 19.16 20.28
N GLN A 168 -7.33 18.51 19.12
CA GLN A 168 -6.60 17.26 18.88
C GLN A 168 -5.09 17.46 19.08
N LYS A 169 -4.53 16.86 20.14
CA LYS A 169 -3.10 16.95 20.48
C LYS A 169 -2.23 15.92 19.76
N TRP A 170 -2.77 14.72 19.60
CA TRP A 170 -2.04 13.59 19.00
C TRP A 170 -2.27 13.55 17.50
N ALA A 171 -1.20 13.43 16.73
CA ALA A 171 -1.28 13.30 15.28
C ALA A 171 -1.13 11.84 14.85
N TRP A 172 -1.82 11.47 13.78
CA TRP A 172 -1.56 10.23 13.07
C TRP A 172 -0.14 10.27 12.49
N HIS A 173 0.68 9.35 12.96
CA HIS A 173 2.08 9.21 12.58
C HIS A 173 2.20 8.65 11.16
N THR A 174 3.23 9.08 10.44
CA THR A 174 3.73 8.31 9.30
C THR A 174 4.30 6.98 9.79
N LEU A 175 4.49 5.98 8.89
CA LEU A 175 5.09 4.71 9.29
C LEU A 175 6.44 4.92 10.00
N GLY A 176 7.32 5.78 9.47
CA GLY A 176 8.63 6.04 10.08
C GLY A 176 8.52 6.62 11.49
N GLN A 177 7.59 7.56 11.71
CA GLN A 177 7.30 8.10 13.05
C GLN A 177 6.73 7.02 13.97
N TYR A 178 5.81 6.19 13.49
CA TYR A 178 5.21 5.09 14.24
C TYR A 178 6.26 4.05 14.68
N LEU A 179 7.19 3.68 13.80
CA LEU A 179 8.27 2.73 14.10
C LEU A 179 9.30 3.30 15.09
N SER A 180 9.41 4.63 15.17
CA SER A 180 10.32 5.34 16.07
C SER A 180 9.69 5.61 17.44
N TYR A 181 8.36 5.66 17.52
CA TYR A 181 7.61 5.90 18.74
C TYR A 181 7.69 4.70 19.70
N LYS A 182 8.32 4.87 20.86
CA LYS A 182 8.50 3.79 21.87
C LYS A 182 7.86 4.17 23.20
N PRO A 183 6.52 4.08 23.34
CA PRO A 183 5.87 4.36 24.62
C PRO A 183 6.36 3.35 25.65
N GLY A 184 6.95 3.81 26.75
CA GLY A 184 7.55 2.94 27.77
C GLY A 184 8.86 2.26 27.35
N GLY A 185 9.52 2.74 26.29
CA GLY A 185 10.86 2.29 25.88
C GLY A 185 10.92 0.94 25.16
N ARG A 186 9.79 0.28 24.90
CA ARG A 186 9.72 -1.03 24.24
C ARG A 186 9.00 -0.95 22.89
N THR A 187 9.40 -1.80 21.96
CA THR A 187 8.68 -2.02 20.69
C THR A 187 7.52 -2.98 20.92
N THR A 188 6.42 -2.77 20.21
CA THR A 188 5.27 -3.69 20.20
C THR A 188 5.42 -4.72 19.10
N ALA A 189 4.77 -5.89 19.23
CA ALA A 189 4.77 -6.92 18.19
C ALA A 189 4.28 -6.40 16.82
N HIS A 190 3.32 -5.47 16.82
CA HIS A 190 2.85 -4.82 15.59
C HIS A 190 3.90 -3.90 14.96
N GLN A 191 4.63 -3.14 15.79
CA GLN A 191 5.77 -2.36 15.30
C GLN A 191 6.87 -3.26 14.76
N ASP A 192 7.15 -4.39 15.39
CA ASP A 192 8.18 -5.33 14.93
C ASP A 192 7.78 -5.97 13.60
N PHE A 193 6.52 -6.36 13.42
CA PHE A 193 5.97 -6.79 12.12
C PHE A 193 6.15 -5.71 11.05
N LEU A 194 5.70 -4.47 11.32
CA LEU A 194 5.80 -3.39 10.34
C LEU A 194 7.26 -2.95 10.08
N ARG A 195 8.17 -3.25 11.00
CA ARG A 195 9.59 -2.93 10.86
C ARG A 195 10.25 -3.75 9.75
N THR A 196 9.71 -4.93 9.41
CA THR A 196 10.17 -5.72 8.25
C THR A 196 10.18 -4.86 6.97
N PHE A 197 9.18 -3.98 6.81
CA PHE A 197 9.09 -3.10 5.64
C PHE A 197 10.06 -1.90 5.65
N ALA A 198 10.85 -1.74 6.72
CA ALA A 198 11.91 -0.73 6.81
C ALA A 198 13.31 -1.31 6.53
N TYR A 199 13.41 -2.61 6.23
CA TYR A 199 14.68 -3.31 6.00
C TYR A 199 14.71 -4.03 4.64
N GLY A 200 15.89 -4.54 4.29
CA GLY A 200 16.12 -5.34 3.09
C GLY A 200 15.62 -4.65 1.82
N ASN A 201 14.99 -5.43 0.95
CA ASN A 201 14.45 -4.94 -0.32
C ASN A 201 13.19 -4.09 -0.16
N TRP A 202 12.51 -4.15 1.00
CA TRP A 202 11.32 -3.33 1.26
C TRP A 202 11.63 -1.85 1.43
N ARG A 203 12.80 -1.53 2.01
CA ARG A 203 13.21 -0.12 2.25
C ARG A 203 13.39 0.66 0.94
N GLU A 204 13.70 -0.04 -0.15
CA GLU A 204 13.95 0.55 -1.47
C GLU A 204 12.73 1.33 -1.98
N TYR A 205 11.52 0.89 -1.66
CA TYR A 205 10.31 1.56 -2.12
C TYR A 205 10.14 2.96 -1.52
N SER A 206 10.56 3.16 -0.27
CA SER A 206 10.57 4.49 0.33
C SER A 206 11.59 5.38 -0.38
N ALA A 207 12.76 4.83 -0.69
CA ALA A 207 13.82 5.54 -1.38
C ALA A 207 13.42 5.94 -2.81
N MET A 208 12.80 5.02 -3.56
CA MET A 208 12.24 5.25 -4.90
C MET A 208 11.16 6.35 -4.87
N SER A 209 10.23 6.27 -3.92
CA SER A 209 9.13 7.25 -3.79
C SER A 209 9.61 8.66 -3.44
N HIS A 210 10.75 8.79 -2.76
CA HIS A 210 11.35 10.09 -2.44
C HIS A 210 12.44 10.52 -3.42
N SER A 211 12.69 9.74 -4.48
CA SER A 211 13.76 10.00 -5.45
C SER A 211 15.13 10.23 -4.82
N THR A 212 15.38 9.56 -3.69
CA THR A 212 16.69 9.54 -3.04
C THR A 212 17.70 8.75 -3.89
N PHE A 213 18.98 9.03 -3.75
CA PHE A 213 20.02 8.44 -4.60
C PHE A 213 20.00 6.91 -4.55
N GLU A 214 19.78 6.32 -3.37
CA GLU A 214 19.69 4.88 -3.19
C GLU A 214 18.47 4.24 -3.86
N GLY A 215 17.37 4.98 -4.04
CA GLY A 215 16.22 4.55 -4.83
C GLY A 215 16.41 4.72 -6.33
N LEU A 216 17.25 5.68 -6.72
CA LEU A 216 17.63 5.90 -8.12
C LEU A 216 18.64 4.87 -8.61
N MET A 217 19.56 4.39 -7.78
CA MET A 217 20.58 3.40 -8.18
C MET A 217 20.01 2.19 -8.96
N PRO A 218 18.95 1.50 -8.51
CA PRO A 218 18.39 0.36 -9.24
C PRO A 218 17.51 0.74 -10.45
N THR A 219 17.12 2.02 -10.58
CA THR A 219 16.08 2.46 -11.52
C THR A 219 16.56 3.46 -12.58
N ALA A 220 17.65 4.18 -12.32
CA ALA A 220 18.09 5.33 -13.11
C ALA A 220 18.32 4.97 -14.59
N MET A 221 18.91 3.80 -14.85
CA MET A 221 19.20 3.33 -16.22
C MET A 221 17.96 3.24 -17.11
N TYR A 222 16.77 3.02 -16.53
CA TYR A 222 15.51 2.98 -17.28
C TYR A 222 14.99 4.37 -17.62
N TYR A 223 15.29 5.40 -16.81
CA TYR A 223 14.86 6.78 -17.06
C TYR A 223 15.70 7.49 -18.13
N VAL A 224 16.93 7.02 -18.36
CA VAL A 224 17.88 7.66 -19.28
C VAL A 224 18.34 6.72 -20.39
N ALA A 225 17.57 5.67 -20.67
CA ALA A 225 17.94 4.61 -21.63
C ALA A 225 18.22 5.15 -23.05
N ASP A 226 17.55 6.22 -23.45
CA ASP A 226 17.73 6.92 -24.72
C ASP A 226 19.08 7.67 -24.84
N THR A 227 19.69 8.01 -23.72
CA THR A 227 21.02 8.64 -23.64
C THR A 227 22.15 7.63 -23.37
N ALA A 228 21.82 6.38 -23.02
CA ALA A 228 22.82 5.35 -22.77
C ALA A 228 23.57 4.99 -24.08
N PRO A 229 24.87 4.62 -24.00
CA PRO A 229 25.61 4.06 -25.13
C PRO A 229 24.82 2.89 -25.74
N HIS A 230 24.82 2.79 -27.08
CA HIS A 230 24.01 1.80 -27.80
C HIS A 230 24.21 0.37 -27.28
N ASP A 231 25.46 -0.01 -27.04
CA ASP A 231 25.85 -1.35 -26.55
C ASP A 231 25.28 -1.70 -25.16
N ASN A 232 24.90 -0.68 -24.37
CA ASN A 232 24.30 -0.88 -23.04
C ASN A 232 22.77 -0.95 -23.08
N ARG A 233 22.12 -0.56 -24.19
CA ARG A 233 20.64 -0.49 -24.28
C ARG A 233 20.01 -1.87 -24.25
N GLU A 234 20.58 -2.82 -24.98
CA GLU A 234 20.09 -4.20 -25.00
C GLU A 234 20.17 -4.84 -23.61
N MET A 235 21.25 -4.58 -22.85
CA MET A 235 21.39 -5.04 -21.47
C MET A 235 20.32 -4.42 -20.55
N ILE A 236 19.95 -3.15 -20.73
CA ILE A 236 18.89 -2.49 -19.95
C ILE A 236 17.56 -3.21 -20.18
N GLU A 237 17.23 -3.51 -21.43
CA GLU A 237 16.00 -4.20 -21.82
C GLU A 237 15.96 -5.64 -21.29
N GLN A 238 17.05 -6.40 -21.42
CA GLN A 238 17.12 -7.78 -20.92
C GLN A 238 16.94 -7.88 -19.40
N ARG A 239 17.43 -6.88 -18.64
CA ARG A 239 17.28 -6.84 -17.17
C ARG A 239 15.90 -6.38 -16.71
N PHE A 240 15.14 -5.70 -17.57
CA PHE A 240 13.84 -5.14 -17.22
C PHE A 240 12.86 -6.21 -16.70
N GLU A 241 12.81 -7.36 -17.37
CA GLU A 241 11.85 -8.42 -17.03
C GLU A 241 12.10 -8.97 -15.63
N LEU A 242 13.38 -9.16 -15.26
CA LEU A 242 13.77 -9.59 -13.93
C LEU A 242 13.36 -8.56 -12.86
N VAL A 243 13.69 -7.29 -13.08
CA VAL A 243 13.32 -6.21 -12.15
C VAL A 243 11.81 -6.19 -11.95
N LEU A 244 11.07 -6.16 -13.05
CA LEU A 244 9.62 -6.11 -13.03
C LEU A 244 9.02 -7.31 -12.29
N PHE A 245 9.48 -8.50 -12.61
CA PHE A 245 9.02 -9.75 -12.04
C PHE A 245 9.14 -9.75 -10.50
N MET A 246 10.30 -9.36 -9.96
CA MET A 246 10.52 -9.27 -8.52
C MET A 246 9.55 -8.30 -7.84
N HIS A 247 9.34 -7.13 -8.44
CA HIS A 247 8.49 -6.11 -7.84
C HIS A 247 7.00 -6.43 -7.94
N ILE A 248 6.55 -7.09 -9.02
CA ILE A 248 5.17 -7.59 -9.12
C ILE A 248 4.88 -8.62 -8.03
N GLY A 249 5.79 -9.58 -7.79
CA GLY A 249 5.64 -10.56 -6.72
C GLY A 249 5.53 -9.90 -5.34
N ARG A 250 6.35 -8.87 -5.07
CA ARG A 250 6.29 -8.08 -3.83
C ARG A 250 4.98 -7.30 -3.69
N ALA A 251 4.46 -6.72 -4.78
CA ALA A 251 3.16 -6.05 -4.77
C ALA A 251 2.00 -7.04 -4.50
N ALA A 252 2.04 -8.23 -5.09
CA ALA A 252 1.09 -9.30 -4.83
C ALA A 252 1.12 -9.72 -3.35
N GLY A 253 2.32 -9.93 -2.79
CA GLY A 253 2.45 -10.27 -1.38
C GLY A 253 1.92 -9.19 -0.44
N LEU A 254 2.13 -7.90 -0.75
CA LEU A 254 1.56 -6.79 0.04
C LEU A 254 0.02 -6.75 -0.02
N LEU A 255 -0.57 -7.00 -1.18
CA LEU A 255 -2.02 -7.10 -1.30
C LEU A 255 -2.55 -8.30 -0.49
N LEU A 256 -1.87 -9.44 -0.55
CA LEU A 256 -2.22 -10.63 0.24
C LEU A 256 -2.08 -10.39 1.75
N CYS A 257 -1.06 -9.65 2.17
CA CYS A 257 -0.89 -9.20 3.56
C CYS A 257 -2.11 -8.41 4.03
N ILE A 258 -2.57 -7.43 3.23
CA ILE A 258 -3.76 -6.62 3.54
C ILE A 258 -5.02 -7.50 3.63
N ILE A 259 -5.24 -8.37 2.65
CA ILE A 259 -6.37 -9.31 2.63
C ILE A 259 -6.38 -10.18 3.88
N THR A 260 -5.23 -10.75 4.23
CA THR A 260 -5.09 -11.66 5.38
C THR A 260 -5.33 -10.92 6.69
N GLU A 261 -4.86 -9.68 6.83
CA GLU A 261 -5.11 -8.84 8.01
C GLU A 261 -6.59 -8.52 8.20
N LEU A 262 -7.27 -8.17 7.11
CA LEU A 262 -8.71 -7.87 7.10
C LEU A 262 -9.52 -9.12 7.44
N GLN A 263 -9.26 -10.26 6.77
CA GLN A 263 -9.97 -11.50 7.06
C GLN A 263 -9.71 -11.98 8.50
N ALA A 264 -8.48 -11.85 9.00
CA ALA A 264 -8.13 -12.19 10.38
C ALA A 264 -8.88 -11.37 11.43
N HIS A 265 -9.19 -10.11 11.11
CA HIS A 265 -9.93 -9.22 12.01
C HIS A 265 -11.44 -9.45 11.92
N PHE A 266 -11.99 -9.40 10.71
CA PHE A 266 -13.43 -9.43 10.48
C PHE A 266 -14.04 -10.82 10.52
N LYS A 267 -13.26 -11.85 10.14
CA LYS A 267 -13.74 -13.21 9.93
C LYS A 267 -15.01 -13.21 9.10
N PHE A 268 -14.94 -12.53 7.94
CA PHE A 268 -16.11 -12.46 7.08
C PHE A 268 -16.54 -13.88 6.73
N ASP A 269 -17.86 -14.03 6.62
CA ASP A 269 -18.47 -15.30 6.28
C ASP A 269 -17.84 -15.88 5.00
N ASP A 270 -17.45 -17.14 5.10
CA ASP A 270 -16.69 -17.89 4.11
C ASP A 270 -17.62 -18.67 3.15
N ASP A 271 -18.90 -18.80 3.51
CA ASP A 271 -19.89 -19.58 2.78
C ASP A 271 -20.01 -19.13 1.31
N GLY A 272 -19.65 -20.03 0.40
CA GLY A 272 -19.67 -19.82 -1.05
C GLY A 272 -18.53 -18.97 -1.62
N ALA A 273 -17.80 -18.22 -0.80
CA ALA A 273 -16.72 -17.34 -1.24
C ALA A 273 -15.31 -17.98 -1.16
N ARG A 274 -15.14 -19.00 -0.30
CA ARG A 274 -13.87 -19.75 -0.10
C ARG A 274 -12.67 -18.82 0.19
N ILE A 275 -12.90 -17.75 0.91
CA ILE A 275 -11.91 -16.73 1.31
C ILE A 275 -10.70 -17.38 1.99
N ASN A 276 -10.91 -18.18 3.04
CA ASN A 276 -9.77 -18.71 3.80
C ASN A 276 -8.92 -19.66 2.96
N GLU A 277 -9.57 -20.56 2.22
CA GLU A 277 -8.91 -21.48 1.30
C GLU A 277 -8.12 -20.72 0.21
N ARG A 278 -8.73 -19.70 -0.40
CA ARG A 278 -8.08 -18.87 -1.41
C ARG A 278 -6.93 -18.05 -0.83
N ILE A 279 -6.97 -17.66 0.44
CA ILE A 279 -5.82 -17.03 1.11
C ILE A 279 -4.65 -18.02 1.18
N HIS A 280 -4.88 -19.28 1.56
CA HIS A 280 -3.83 -20.31 1.55
C HIS A 280 -3.27 -20.55 0.15
N GLU A 281 -4.14 -20.74 -0.85
CA GLU A 281 -3.72 -20.92 -2.25
C GLU A 281 -2.80 -19.78 -2.72
N MET A 282 -3.11 -18.53 -2.34
CA MET A 282 -2.29 -17.36 -2.69
C MET A 282 -0.97 -17.28 -1.92
N TRP A 283 -0.94 -17.68 -0.64
CA TRP A 283 0.32 -17.78 0.09
C TRP A 283 1.22 -18.85 -0.52
N ASP A 284 0.68 -20.01 -0.86
CA ASP A 284 1.43 -21.10 -1.50
C ASP A 284 1.98 -20.68 -2.86
N ALA A 285 1.16 -20.01 -3.69
CA ALA A 285 1.58 -19.51 -5.00
C ALA A 285 2.71 -18.47 -4.92
N LEU A 286 2.74 -17.63 -3.87
CA LEU A 286 3.75 -16.58 -3.70
C LEU A 286 4.94 -16.98 -2.82
N MET A 287 4.87 -18.14 -2.15
CA MET A 287 5.94 -18.65 -1.27
C MET A 287 7.32 -18.78 -1.93
N PRO A 288 7.45 -19.03 -3.25
CA PRO A 288 8.74 -19.04 -3.91
C PRO A 288 9.48 -17.67 -3.88
N VAL A 289 8.77 -16.57 -3.62
CA VAL A 289 9.39 -15.25 -3.42
C VAL A 289 9.96 -15.16 -2.01
N PHE A 290 11.29 -15.01 -1.91
CA PHE A 290 12.02 -14.97 -0.65
C PHE A 290 11.42 -13.97 0.36
N GLU A 291 11.13 -12.74 -0.06
CA GLU A 291 10.60 -11.70 0.83
C GLU A 291 9.17 -11.99 1.29
N ILE A 292 8.39 -12.73 0.48
CA ILE A 292 7.04 -13.14 0.86
C ILE A 292 7.10 -14.29 1.85
N LYS A 293 8.01 -15.24 1.64
CA LYS A 293 8.29 -16.30 2.59
C LYS A 293 8.73 -15.75 3.95
N GLU A 294 9.55 -14.70 3.98
CA GLU A 294 9.94 -14.00 5.22
C GLU A 294 8.71 -13.45 5.96
N LEU A 295 7.79 -12.79 5.26
CA LEU A 295 6.53 -12.28 5.85
C LEU A 295 5.64 -13.42 6.36
N TYR A 296 5.56 -14.52 5.61
CA TYR A 296 4.79 -15.68 6.00
C TYR A 296 5.34 -16.31 7.28
N ASP A 297 6.63 -16.63 7.29
CA ASP A 297 7.29 -17.29 8.42
C ASP A 297 7.32 -16.40 9.66
N GLY A 298 7.55 -15.09 9.49
CA GLY A 298 7.72 -14.14 10.59
C GLY A 298 6.40 -13.69 11.24
N HIS A 299 5.28 -13.71 10.52
CA HIS A 299 4.01 -13.17 11.02
C HIS A 299 2.78 -13.96 10.59
N TYR A 300 2.60 -14.21 9.28
CA TYR A 300 1.31 -14.70 8.79
C TYR A 300 1.03 -16.17 9.11
N ARG A 301 2.03 -17.04 9.19
CA ARG A 301 1.86 -18.44 9.60
C ARG A 301 1.18 -18.57 10.96
N GLN A 302 1.71 -17.87 11.96
CA GLN A 302 1.14 -17.90 13.31
C GLN A 302 -0.22 -17.19 13.33
N ARG A 303 -0.32 -16.06 12.63
CA ARG A 303 -1.55 -15.26 12.60
C ARG A 303 -2.73 -16.02 11.99
N MET A 304 -2.54 -16.64 10.84
CA MET A 304 -3.57 -17.42 10.14
C MET A 304 -4.05 -18.57 11.02
N LYS A 305 -3.10 -19.35 11.56
CA LYS A 305 -3.39 -20.42 12.54
C LYS A 305 -4.18 -19.91 13.75
N ALA A 306 -3.78 -18.79 14.35
CA ALA A 306 -4.44 -18.23 15.53
C ALA A 306 -5.85 -17.69 15.24
N ARG A 307 -6.16 -17.40 13.97
CA ARG A 307 -7.44 -16.81 13.56
C ARG A 307 -8.38 -17.78 12.85
N GLY A 308 -7.94 -19.02 12.63
CA GLY A 308 -8.71 -20.05 11.94
C GLY A 308 -8.82 -19.77 10.44
N ILE A 309 -7.79 -19.14 9.87
CA ILE A 309 -7.60 -19.04 8.43
C ILE A 309 -6.79 -20.24 8.00
#